data_AF-A0A8H4V2I5-F1
#
_entry.id   AF-A0A8H4V2I5-F1
#
_cell.length_a   1.000
_cell.length_b   1.000
_cell.length_c   1.000
_cell.angle_alpha   90.00
_cell.angle_beta   90.00
_cell.angle_gamma   90.00
#
_symmetry.space_group_name_H-M   'P 1'
#
loop_
_entity.id
_entity.type
_entity.pdbx_description
1 polymer ?
#
loop_
_entity_poly.entity_id
_entity_poly.type
_entity_poly.pdbx_seq_one_letter_code
_entity_poly.pdbx_strand_id
1 'polypeptide(L)'
;MYYLNCPSGVFSSPEVRLAANLGIDQNELVKQVYQGFALPSATIVSPFHLGFEEAGIQPIPYDPSKARELLHGLDLSSPILLRTPEYMPEHAQKISQFVASSLEALGFKVTIELETNRPEYARQIGLTKRIGDLALFDSTPNSTFRVLDDKISSESHATWWLGYHDAEVQ
;
A
#
# COMPACT_ATOMS: atom_id res chain seq x y z
N MET A 1 4.97 -0.02 -3.46
CA MET A 1 4.18 0.04 -2.22
C MET A 1 2.84 0.69 -2.53
N TYR A 2 1.77 0.34 -1.81
CA TYR A 2 0.50 1.05 -1.92
C TYR A 2 0.39 2.05 -0.77
N TYR A 3 0.04 3.28 -1.12
CA TYR A 3 -0.47 4.26 -0.17
C TYR A 3 -1.97 4.05 -0.03
N LEU A 4 -2.47 4.09 1.20
CA LEU A 4 -3.88 3.88 1.54
C LEU A 4 -4.50 5.19 2.03
N ASN A 5 -5.74 5.46 1.61
CA ASN A 5 -6.51 6.58 2.12
C ASN A 5 -7.04 6.24 3.52
N CYS A 6 -6.33 6.67 4.57
CA CYS A 6 -6.76 6.44 5.95
C CYS A 6 -7.77 7.48 6.49
N PRO A 7 -7.84 8.73 5.99
CA PRO A 7 -8.85 9.69 6.45
C PRO A 7 -10.28 9.33 6.06
N SER A 8 -10.48 8.59 4.97
CA SER A 8 -11.81 8.26 4.47
C SER A 8 -11.85 6.93 3.70
N GLY A 9 -13.05 6.38 3.53
CA GLY A 9 -13.24 5.10 2.85
C GLY A 9 -12.88 3.89 3.71
N VAL A 10 -12.82 2.73 3.08
CA VAL A 10 -12.69 1.44 3.79
C VAL A 10 -11.37 1.30 4.53
N PHE A 11 -10.30 1.94 4.03
CA PHE A 11 -8.96 1.87 4.64
C PHE A 11 -8.78 2.80 5.85
N SER A 12 -9.82 3.54 6.26
CA SER A 12 -9.84 4.19 7.58
C SER A 12 -9.82 3.16 8.72
N SER A 13 -10.37 1.95 8.51
CA SER A 13 -10.32 0.85 9.47
C SER A 13 -8.95 0.15 9.45
N PRO A 14 -8.26 0.01 10.60
CA PRO A 14 -7.03 -0.79 10.70
C PRO A 14 -7.24 -2.26 10.34
N GLU A 15 -8.40 -2.83 10.65
CA GLU A 15 -8.76 -4.22 10.32
C GLU A 15 -8.82 -4.44 8.81
N VAL A 16 -9.39 -3.49 8.06
CA VAL A 16 -9.43 -3.54 6.59
C VAL A 16 -8.02 -3.40 6.00
N ARG A 17 -7.17 -2.53 6.55
CA ARG A 17 -5.77 -2.40 6.11
C ARG A 17 -4.99 -3.70 6.34
N LEU A 18 -5.19 -4.33 7.49
CA LEU A 18 -4.56 -5.61 7.81
C LEU A 18 -5.08 -6.73 6.89
N ALA A 19 -6.39 -6.83 6.69
CA ALA A 19 -6.99 -7.82 5.80
C ALA A 19 -6.46 -7.71 4.36
N ALA A 20 -6.30 -6.49 3.84
CA ALA A 20 -5.70 -6.26 2.54
C ALA A 20 -4.25 -6.76 2.45
N ASN A 21 -3.43 -6.54 3.49
CA ASN A 21 -2.07 -7.07 3.52
C ASN A 21 -2.03 -8.60 3.61
N LEU A 22 -2.89 -9.19 4.44
CA LEU A 22 -2.98 -10.65 4.60
C LEU A 22 -3.48 -11.36 3.33
N GLY A 23 -4.31 -10.71 2.51
CA GLY A 23 -4.88 -11.31 1.31
C GLY A 23 -4.05 -11.15 0.04
N ILE A 24 -2.91 -10.47 0.08
CA ILE A 24 -2.00 -10.32 -1.07
C ILE A 24 -0.81 -11.27 -0.88
N ASP A 25 -0.70 -12.28 -1.74
CA ASP A 25 0.45 -13.19 -1.73
C ASP A 25 1.68 -12.51 -2.35
N GLN A 26 2.54 -11.96 -1.49
CA GLN A 26 3.77 -11.29 -1.92
C GLN A 26 4.75 -12.22 -2.63
N ASN A 27 4.79 -13.52 -2.28
CA ASN A 27 5.68 -14.47 -2.92
C ASN A 27 5.21 -14.79 -4.34
N GLU A 28 3.91 -14.98 -4.52
CA GLU A 28 3.34 -15.21 -5.85
C GLU A 28 3.42 -13.95 -6.72
N LEU A 29 3.27 -12.75 -6.15
CA LEU A 29 3.53 -11.48 -6.85
C LEU A 29 4.98 -11.41 -7.36
N VAL A 30 5.95 -11.71 -6.49
CA VAL A 30 7.39 -11.74 -6.84
C VAL A 30 7.64 -12.74 -7.97
N LYS A 31 7.04 -13.92 -7.91
CA LYS A 31 7.20 -14.95 -8.92
C LYS A 31 6.58 -14.57 -10.27
N GLN A 32 5.34 -14.08 -10.28
CA GLN A 32 4.62 -13.79 -11.52
C GLN A 32 5.07 -12.49 -12.20
N VAL A 33 5.26 -11.44 -11.40
CA VAL A 33 5.54 -10.09 -11.93
C VAL A 33 7.04 -9.85 -12.06
N TYR A 34 7.81 -10.23 -11.04
CA TYR A 34 9.24 -9.98 -10.97
C TYR A 34 10.11 -11.20 -11.34
N GLN A 35 9.52 -12.35 -11.64
CA GLN A 35 10.25 -13.57 -12.03
C GLN A 35 11.33 -13.99 -11.02
N GLY A 36 11.11 -13.71 -9.73
CA GLY A 36 12.06 -14.02 -8.65
C GLY A 36 13.14 -12.96 -8.40
N PHE A 37 13.15 -11.84 -9.15
CA PHE A 37 14.12 -10.74 -8.97
C PHE A 37 13.69 -9.68 -7.94
N ALA A 38 12.78 -10.03 -7.03
CA ALA A 38 12.33 -9.15 -5.95
C ALA A 38 12.22 -9.93 -4.64
N LEU A 39 12.11 -9.20 -3.53
CA LEU A 39 11.90 -9.76 -2.19
C LEU A 39 10.60 -9.20 -1.61
N PRO A 40 9.83 -10.02 -0.86
CA PRO A 40 8.72 -9.53 -0.04
C PRO A 40 9.17 -8.42 0.93
N SER A 41 8.37 -7.37 1.06
CA SER A 41 8.72 -6.22 1.91
C SER A 41 8.20 -6.43 3.33
N ALA A 42 9.06 -6.24 4.33
CA ALA A 42 8.67 -6.32 5.74
C ALA A 42 8.00 -5.04 6.26
N THR A 43 8.43 -3.89 5.75
CA THR A 43 7.97 -2.58 6.19
C THR A 43 8.07 -1.57 5.03
N ILE A 44 7.86 -0.29 5.32
CA ILE A 44 7.91 0.82 4.38
C ILE A 44 9.33 1.18 3.93
N VAL A 45 10.34 0.80 4.73
CA VAL A 45 11.76 0.97 4.44
C VAL A 45 12.37 -0.32 3.89
N SER A 46 13.40 -0.19 3.05
CA SER A 46 14.12 -1.34 2.49
C SER A 46 15.12 -1.94 3.50
N PRO A 47 15.59 -3.19 3.28
CA PRO A 47 16.62 -3.81 4.12
C PRO A 47 17.95 -3.05 4.22
N PHE A 48 18.18 -2.06 3.35
CA PHE A 48 19.39 -1.24 3.34
C PHE A 48 19.26 0.03 4.19
N HIS A 49 18.10 0.28 4.77
CA HIS A 49 17.87 1.43 5.63
C HIS A 49 18.43 1.18 7.03
N LEU A 50 19.01 2.22 7.64
CA LEU A 50 19.51 2.20 9.01
C LEU A 50 18.40 1.74 9.97
N GLY A 51 18.71 0.76 10.83
CA GLY A 51 17.80 0.24 11.85
C GLY A 51 16.92 -0.93 11.39
N PHE A 52 16.94 -1.32 10.10
CA PHE A 52 16.10 -2.41 9.60
C PHE A 52 16.46 -3.77 10.22
N GLU A 53 17.76 -4.10 10.26
CA GLU A 53 18.24 -5.39 10.76
C GLU A 53 17.93 -5.52 12.27
N GLU A 54 18.19 -4.46 13.03
CA GLU A 54 17.94 -4.41 14.47
C GLU A 54 16.45 -4.48 14.83
N ALA A 55 15.58 -3.94 13.96
CA ALA A 55 14.14 -4.00 14.17
C ALA A 55 13.58 -5.42 14.03
N GLY A 56 14.26 -6.31 13.30
CA GLY A 56 13.88 -7.72 13.17
C GLY A 56 12.50 -7.97 12.56
N ILE A 57 11.91 -6.97 11.89
CA ILE A 57 10.54 -7.01 11.38
C ILE A 57 10.45 -8.02 10.23
N GLN A 58 9.45 -8.89 10.28
CA GLN A 58 9.16 -9.85 9.23
C GLN A 58 8.00 -9.36 8.34
N PRO A 59 7.96 -9.76 7.05
CA PRO A 59 6.79 -9.54 6.19
C PRO A 59 5.51 -10.04 6.83
N ILE A 60 4.42 -9.29 6.60
CA ILE A 60 3.08 -9.75 6.94
C ILE A 60 2.81 -11.03 6.13
N PRO A 61 2.38 -12.13 6.78
CA PRO A 61 2.16 -13.40 6.09
C PRO A 61 0.95 -13.33 5.17
N TYR A 62 0.95 -14.16 4.14
CA TYR A 62 -0.25 -14.41 3.34
C TYR A 62 -1.21 -15.33 4.12
N ASP A 63 -2.34 -14.79 4.54
CA ASP A 63 -3.42 -15.51 5.24
C ASP A 63 -4.80 -15.01 4.76
N PRO A 64 -5.28 -15.50 3.61
CA PRO A 64 -6.57 -15.09 3.07
C PRO A 64 -7.76 -15.55 3.93
N SER A 65 -7.57 -16.55 4.81
CA SER A 65 -8.61 -16.99 5.75
C SER A 65 -8.81 -15.95 6.83
N LYS A 66 -7.71 -15.50 7.47
CA LYS A 66 -7.77 -14.43 8.46
C LYS A 66 -8.22 -13.10 7.85
N ALA A 67 -7.82 -12.80 6.61
CA ALA A 67 -8.31 -11.64 5.87
C ALA A 67 -9.84 -11.64 5.75
N ARG A 68 -10.45 -12.76 5.36
CA ARG A 68 -11.92 -12.87 5.27
C ARG A 68 -12.60 -12.77 6.62
N GLU A 69 -11.99 -13.30 7.69
CA GLU A 69 -12.51 -13.17 9.05
C GLU A 69 -12.57 -11.70 9.47
N LEU A 70 -11.52 -10.93 9.23
CA LEU A 70 -11.46 -9.49 9.53
C LEU A 70 -12.48 -8.67 8.73
N LEU A 71 -12.82 -9.11 7.52
CA LEU A 71 -13.78 -8.45 6.65
C LEU A 71 -15.23 -8.91 6.87
N HIS A 72 -15.45 -9.89 7.75
CA HIS A 72 -16.76 -10.49 7.95
C HIS A 72 -17.77 -9.47 8.48
N GLY A 73 -18.90 -9.34 7.79
CA GLY A 73 -19.99 -8.43 8.17
C GLY A 73 -19.81 -6.97 7.70
N LEU A 74 -18.70 -6.65 7.02
CA LEU A 74 -18.52 -5.34 6.37
C LEU A 74 -19.22 -5.30 5.02
N ASP A 75 -19.79 -4.14 4.68
CA ASP A 75 -20.31 -3.90 3.33
C ASP A 75 -19.16 -3.51 2.38
N LEU A 76 -18.73 -4.49 1.56
CA LEU A 76 -17.71 -4.30 0.54
C LEU A 76 -18.29 -4.07 -0.87
N SER A 77 -19.61 -3.81 -0.96
CA SER A 77 -20.31 -3.72 -2.25
C SER A 77 -20.01 -2.43 -3.02
N SER A 78 -19.54 -1.39 -2.32
CA SER A 78 -19.07 -0.13 -2.92
C SER A 78 -17.71 -0.34 -3.59
N PRO A 79 -17.54 0.11 -4.85
CA PRO A 79 -16.27 -0.03 -5.55
C PRO A 79 -15.19 0.84 -4.92
N ILE A 80 -14.00 0.26 -4.76
CA ILE A 80 -12.78 0.99 -4.37
C ILE A 80 -11.97 1.36 -5.61
N LEU A 81 -11.37 2.55 -5.58
CA LEU A 81 -10.55 3.09 -6.65
C LEU A 81 -9.06 2.81 -6.37
N LEU A 82 -8.47 1.90 -7.16
CA LEU A 82 -7.03 1.65 -7.21
C LEU A 82 -6.41 2.54 -8.29
N ARG A 83 -5.54 3.47 -7.91
CA ARG A 83 -4.82 4.30 -8.87
C ARG A 83 -3.44 3.73 -9.17
N THR A 84 -3.04 3.73 -10.43
CA THR A 84 -1.72 3.25 -10.85
C THR A 84 -1.11 4.17 -11.90
N PRO A 85 0.20 4.43 -11.87
CA PRO A 85 0.86 5.13 -12.96
C PRO A 85 1.12 4.18 -14.14
N GLU A 86 1.29 4.74 -15.34
CA GLU A 86 1.71 3.99 -16.53
C GLU A 86 3.13 3.44 -16.41
N TYR A 87 4.04 4.24 -15.84
CA TYR A 87 5.42 3.90 -15.59
C TYR A 87 5.86 4.38 -14.21
N MET A 88 6.84 3.67 -13.62
CA MET A 88 7.44 3.97 -12.31
C MET A 88 6.41 3.91 -11.15
N PRO A 89 6.37 2.80 -10.38
CA PRO A 89 7.37 1.73 -10.33
C PRO A 89 7.40 0.81 -11.56
N GLU A 90 8.49 0.06 -11.71
CA GLU A 90 8.60 -0.99 -12.73
C GLU A 90 7.42 -1.97 -12.59
N HIS A 91 6.86 -2.39 -13.73
CA HIS A 91 5.69 -3.28 -13.79
C HIS A 91 4.42 -2.74 -13.12
N ALA A 92 4.28 -1.42 -12.92
CA ALA A 92 3.15 -0.80 -12.22
C ALA A 92 1.77 -1.40 -12.57
N GLN A 93 1.46 -1.50 -13.86
CA GLN A 93 0.17 -2.04 -14.32
C GLN A 93 -0.02 -3.53 -13.96
N LYS A 94 1.03 -4.35 -14.06
CA LYS A 94 0.96 -5.78 -13.70
C LYS A 94 0.79 -5.97 -12.20
N ILE A 95 1.50 -5.17 -11.38
CA ILE A 95 1.35 -5.15 -9.92
C ILE A 95 -0.09 -4.77 -9.57
N SER A 96 -0.61 -3.70 -10.17
CA SER A 96 -1.97 -3.23 -9.92
C SER A 96 -3.05 -4.22 -10.34
N GLN A 97 -2.86 -4.93 -11.44
CA GLN A 97 -3.77 -6.02 -11.84
C GLN A 97 -3.74 -7.17 -10.83
N PHE A 98 -2.55 -7.59 -10.36
CA PHE A 98 -2.42 -8.64 -9.35
C PHE A 98 -3.07 -8.24 -8.02
N VAL A 99 -2.83 -7.02 -7.56
CA VAL A 99 -3.41 -6.51 -6.31
C VAL A 99 -4.92 -6.36 -6.44
N ALA A 100 -5.43 -5.83 -7.55
CA ALA A 100 -6.87 -5.75 -7.80
C ALA A 100 -7.53 -7.13 -7.71
N SER A 101 -6.99 -8.13 -8.42
CA SER A 101 -7.53 -9.49 -8.40
C SER A 101 -7.42 -10.15 -7.01
N SER A 102 -6.37 -9.84 -6.24
CA SER A 102 -6.22 -10.33 -4.86
C SER A 102 -7.29 -9.74 -3.93
N LEU A 103 -7.55 -8.43 -4.05
CA LEU A 103 -8.60 -7.75 -3.28
C LEU A 103 -10.01 -8.22 -3.72
N GLU A 104 -10.24 -8.44 -5.01
CA GLU A 104 -11.48 -9.01 -5.51
C GLU A 104 -11.75 -10.42 -4.94
N ALA A 105 -10.70 -11.24 -4.78
CA ALA A 105 -10.83 -12.55 -4.14
C ALA A 105 -11.22 -12.50 -2.64
N LEU A 106 -11.02 -11.35 -1.99
CA LEU A 106 -11.52 -11.05 -0.64
C LEU A 106 -12.95 -10.49 -0.63
N GLY A 107 -13.51 -10.15 -1.78
CA GLY A 107 -14.88 -9.65 -1.92
C GLY A 107 -14.99 -8.15 -2.19
N PHE A 108 -13.88 -7.42 -2.35
CA PHE A 108 -13.93 -6.02 -2.80
C PHE A 108 -14.35 -5.93 -4.27
N LYS A 109 -14.97 -4.82 -4.66
CA LYS A 109 -15.07 -4.44 -6.08
C LYS A 109 -13.98 -3.41 -6.38
N VAL A 110 -13.09 -3.69 -7.34
CA VAL A 110 -11.95 -2.82 -7.61
C VAL A 110 -12.08 -2.18 -8.99
N THR A 111 -11.88 -0.87 -9.07
CA THR A 111 -11.71 -0.15 -10.34
C THR A 111 -10.29 0.39 -10.42
N ILE A 112 -9.60 0.11 -11.52
CA ILE A 112 -8.25 0.63 -11.76
C ILE A 112 -8.32 1.93 -12.56
N GLU A 113 -7.75 3.01 -12.04
CA GLU A 113 -7.51 4.26 -12.77
C GLU A 113 -6.02 4.36 -13.14
N LEU A 114 -5.75 4.40 -14.45
CA LEU A 114 -4.42 4.60 -14.99
C LEU A 114 -4.13 6.10 -15.16
N GLU A 115 -3.00 6.57 -14.63
CA GLU A 115 -2.48 7.91 -14.87
C GLU A 115 -1.21 7.84 -15.72
N THR A 116 -1.21 8.51 -16.87
CA THR A 116 -0.08 8.50 -17.82
C THR A 116 0.90 9.64 -17.56
N ASN A 117 0.48 10.69 -16.85
CA ASN A 117 1.33 11.80 -16.47
C ASN A 117 1.93 11.61 -15.07
N ARG A 118 3.15 11.05 -15.00
CA ARG A 118 3.81 10.72 -13.73
C ARG A 118 4.09 11.93 -12.81
N PRO A 119 4.56 13.10 -13.28
CA PRO A 119 4.67 14.29 -12.43
C PRO A 119 3.33 14.71 -11.85
N GLU A 120 2.28 14.70 -12.67
CA GLU A 120 0.93 15.05 -12.22
C GLU A 120 0.39 14.03 -11.22
N TYR A 121 0.62 12.73 -11.45
CA TYR A 121 0.29 11.66 -10.50
C TYR A 121 0.91 11.89 -9.12
N ALA A 122 2.20 12.27 -9.09
CA ALA A 122 2.91 12.61 -7.86
C ALA A 122 2.26 13.81 -7.14
N ARG A 123 1.96 14.86 -7.90
CA ARG A 123 1.33 16.08 -7.39
C ARG A 123 -0.06 15.80 -6.82
N GLN A 124 -0.82 14.96 -7.50
CA GLN A 124 -2.16 14.56 -7.08
C GLN A 124 -2.14 13.80 -5.75
N ILE A 125 -1.21 12.85 -5.60
CA ILE A 125 -1.09 12.07 -4.37
C ILE A 125 -0.55 12.93 -3.22
N GLY A 126 0.58 13.60 -3.41
CA GLY A 126 1.27 14.32 -2.34
C GLY A 126 0.59 15.64 -1.97
N LEU A 127 0.25 16.48 -2.96
CA LEU A 127 -0.22 17.84 -2.68
C LEU A 127 -1.74 17.94 -2.61
N THR A 128 -2.45 17.36 -3.57
CA THR A 128 -3.92 17.51 -3.63
C THR A 128 -4.66 16.37 -2.94
N LYS A 129 -3.94 15.37 -2.42
CA LYS A 129 -4.48 14.17 -1.74
C LYS A 129 -5.54 13.43 -2.58
N ARG A 130 -5.48 13.56 -3.91
CA ARG A 130 -6.30 12.77 -4.84
C ARG A 130 -5.64 11.41 -4.97
N ILE A 131 -5.94 10.52 -4.04
CA ILE A 131 -5.33 9.19 -4.00
C ILE A 131 -6.28 8.05 -4.38
N GLY A 132 -7.59 8.30 -4.42
CA GLY A 132 -8.58 7.22 -4.49
C GLY A 132 -8.68 6.53 -3.13
N ASP A 133 -8.90 5.22 -3.13
CA ASP A 133 -8.84 4.40 -1.90
C ASP A 133 -7.41 3.89 -1.67
N LEU A 134 -6.70 3.57 -2.76
CA LEU A 134 -5.31 3.16 -2.74
C LEU A 134 -4.58 3.57 -4.01
N ALA A 135 -3.29 3.90 -3.90
CA ALA A 135 -2.46 4.26 -5.04
C ALA A 135 -1.09 3.59 -5.00
N LEU A 136 -0.66 3.04 -6.13
CA LEU A 136 0.67 2.48 -6.30
C LEU A 136 1.70 3.59 -6.45
N PHE A 137 2.71 3.62 -5.59
CA PHE A 137 3.78 4.61 -5.67
C PHE A 137 5.12 3.99 -5.27
N ASP A 138 6.21 4.57 -5.76
CA ASP A 138 7.58 4.22 -5.39
C ASP A 138 8.15 5.19 -4.35
N SER A 139 9.13 4.72 -3.59
CA SER A 139 9.81 5.50 -2.56
C SER A 139 11.28 5.63 -2.95
N THR A 140 11.80 6.86 -2.95
CA THR A 140 13.19 7.18 -3.28
C THR A 140 14.06 7.80 -2.15
N PRO A 141 13.60 8.05 -0.89
CA PRO A 141 14.53 8.52 0.14
C PRO A 141 15.47 7.39 0.59
N ASN A 142 16.77 7.66 0.66
CA ASN A 142 17.79 6.78 1.27
C ASN A 142 17.85 6.91 2.80
N SER A 143 16.89 7.57 3.44
CA SER A 143 16.91 7.90 4.86
C SER A 143 15.70 7.30 5.55
N THR A 144 15.95 6.45 6.56
CA THR A 144 14.90 5.84 7.39
C THR A 144 14.02 6.92 7.98
N PHE A 145 14.65 7.93 8.59
CA PHE A 145 13.95 9.07 9.17
C PHE A 145 13.06 9.76 8.15
N ARG A 146 13.59 10.08 6.96
CA ARG A 146 12.80 10.77 5.94
C ARG A 146 11.62 9.93 5.45
N VAL A 147 11.78 8.63 5.27
CA VAL A 147 10.64 7.76 4.88
C VAL A 147 9.56 7.77 5.96
N LEU A 148 9.95 7.63 7.23
CA LEU A 148 8.99 7.56 8.34
C LEU A 148 8.32 8.92 8.60
N ASP A 149 9.11 9.99 8.65
CA ASP A 149 8.60 11.35 8.89
C ASP A 149 7.73 11.83 7.72
N ASP A 150 8.20 11.72 6.47
CA ASP A 150 7.47 12.28 5.32
C ASP A 150 6.12 11.58 5.07
N LYS A 151 6.00 10.29 5.45
CA LYS A 151 4.93 9.40 4.96
C LYS A 151 4.05 8.81 6.07
N ILE A 152 4.60 8.59 7.26
CA ILE A 152 3.94 7.80 8.32
C ILE A 152 3.65 8.65 9.56
N SER A 153 4.53 9.60 9.90
CA SER A 153 4.40 10.43 11.11
C SER A 153 3.12 11.28 11.08
N SER A 154 2.27 11.11 12.10
CA SER A 154 1.13 11.99 12.36
C SER A 154 1.52 13.25 13.14
N GLU A 155 2.78 13.38 13.56
CA GLU A 155 3.25 14.63 14.18
C GLU A 155 3.57 15.70 13.13
N SER A 156 4.25 15.32 12.05
CA SER A 156 4.72 16.26 11.03
C SER A 156 3.69 16.50 9.92
N HIS A 157 2.78 15.56 9.67
CA HIS A 157 1.78 15.63 8.60
C HIS A 157 2.39 16.05 7.24
N ALA A 158 3.56 15.51 6.94
CA ALA A 158 4.33 15.90 5.77
C ALA A 158 3.63 15.53 4.44
N THR A 159 4.22 15.97 3.32
CA THR A 159 3.63 15.91 1.98
C THR A 159 3.02 14.55 1.61
N TRP A 160 3.60 13.43 2.06
CA TRP A 160 3.15 12.10 1.67
C TRP A 160 2.30 11.42 2.73
N TRP A 161 2.02 12.08 3.85
CA TRP A 161 1.15 11.56 4.89
C TRP A 161 -0.31 11.51 4.44
N LEU A 162 -0.97 10.40 4.76
CA LEU A 162 -2.34 10.10 4.35
C LEU A 162 -3.14 9.55 5.52
N GLY A 163 -3.13 10.25 6.65
CA GLY A 163 -4.04 9.96 7.76
C GLY A 163 -3.72 8.75 8.63
N TYR A 164 -2.58 8.07 8.43
CA TYR A 164 -2.21 7.00 9.36
C TYR A 164 -1.87 7.61 10.73
N HIS A 165 -2.49 7.07 11.78
CA HIS A 165 -2.21 7.42 13.16
C HIS A 165 -2.27 6.17 14.03
N ASP A 166 -1.36 6.09 14.99
CA ASP A 166 -1.26 5.01 15.97
C ASP A 166 -0.92 5.60 17.35
N ALA A 167 -1.90 5.60 18.24
CA ALA A 167 -1.82 6.25 19.55
C ALA A 167 -0.82 5.58 20.52
N GLU A 168 -0.33 4.37 20.22
CA GLU A 168 0.67 3.72 21.06
C GLU A 168 2.08 4.26 20.82
N VAL A 169 2.33 4.79 19.62
CA VAL A 169 3.67 5.18 19.15
C VAL A 169 3.77 6.62 18.65
N GLN A 170 2.65 7.37 18.60
CA GLN A 170 2.54 8.78 18.19
C GLN A 170 1.62 9.53 19.15
#